data_AF-A0AAV1LQV5-F1
#
_entry.id   AF-A0AAV1LQV5-F1
#
_cell.length_a   1.000
_cell.length_b   1.000
_cell.length_c   1.000
_cell.angle_alpha   90.00
_cell.angle_beta   90.00
_cell.angle_gamma   90.00
#
_symmetry.space_group_name_H-M   'P 1'
#
loop_
_entity.id
_entity.type
_entity.pdbx_description
1 polymer ?
#
loop_
_entity_poly.entity_id
_entity_poly.type
_entity_poly.pdbx_seq_one_letter_code
_entity_poly.pdbx_strand_id
1 'polypeptide(L)'
;MQFCEAKKMGMGRRFTKQDKVLSLALYKQGPRAYRWLRKIFILPSPLTLSRMISTASLKAGLNENIFRELQQRAQKMKPKQKLCMLLFDEIALTPHFDYNRRRDTITGFVDNGETTQNKIADLALVFMIYFLCWQYTENRISRTN
;
A
#
# COMPACT_ATOMS: atom_id res chain seq x y z
N MET A 1 -4.22 0.31 23.16
CA MET A 1 -2.95 0.84 22.61
C MET A 1 -1.85 0.69 23.67
N GLN A 2 -0.81 -0.10 23.38
CA GLN A 2 0.40 -0.40 24.19
C GLN A 2 0.23 -0.93 25.63
N PHE A 3 -0.64 -0.36 26.46
CA PHE A 3 -0.80 -0.70 27.88
C PHE A 3 -1.39 -2.11 28.14
N CYS A 4 -2.26 -2.60 27.24
CA CYS A 4 -2.84 -3.95 27.37
C CYS A 4 -1.79 -5.06 27.24
N GLU A 5 -0.78 -4.85 26.39
CA GLU A 5 0.30 -5.81 26.14
C GLU A 5 1.55 -5.53 27.00
N ALA A 6 1.60 -4.39 27.70
CA ALA A 6 2.65 -4.04 28.65
C ALA A 6 2.69 -4.98 29.86
N LYS A 7 1.53 -5.53 30.25
CA LYS A 7 1.42 -6.52 31.33
C LYS A 7 2.08 -7.88 30.99
N LYS A 8 2.38 -8.15 29.72
CA LYS A 8 2.93 -9.44 29.26
C LYS A 8 4.45 -9.34 29.07
N MET A 9 5.18 -10.28 29.67
CA MET A 9 6.64 -10.37 29.56
C MET A 9 7.06 -11.01 28.23
N GLY A 10 7.74 -10.23 27.38
CA GLY A 10 8.58 -10.68 26.25
C GLY A 10 7.88 -11.37 25.06
N MET A 11 7.15 -12.45 25.30
CA MET A 11 6.60 -13.37 24.30
C MET A 11 5.06 -13.41 24.36
N GLY A 12 4.43 -13.88 23.28
CA GLY A 12 2.96 -14.09 23.24
C GLY A 12 2.10 -12.83 23.11
N ARG A 13 2.69 -11.67 22.81
CA ARG A 13 1.93 -10.42 22.61
C ARG A 13 1.06 -10.49 21.36
N ARG A 14 -0.24 -10.24 21.50
CA ARG A 14 -1.22 -10.26 20.39
C ARG A 14 -1.64 -8.83 20.06
N PHE A 15 -1.25 -8.36 18.89
CA PHE A 15 -1.62 -7.03 18.40
C PHE A 15 -2.96 -7.06 17.68
N THR A 16 -3.79 -6.05 17.95
CA THR A 16 -5.05 -5.85 17.22
C THR A 16 -4.77 -5.42 15.77
N LYS A 17 -5.76 -5.52 14.88
CA LYS A 17 -5.62 -5.08 13.49
C LYS A 17 -5.31 -3.58 13.40
N GLN A 18 -5.93 -2.76 14.25
CA GLN A 18 -5.69 -1.32 14.30
C GLN A 18 -4.26 -0.99 14.74
N ASP A 19 -3.75 -1.66 15.78
CA ASP A 19 -2.36 -1.47 16.23
C ASP A 19 -1.36 -1.82 15.12
N LYS A 20 -1.65 -2.89 14.36
CA LYS A 20 -0.82 -3.30 13.23
C LYS A 20 -0.87 -2.30 12.07
N VAL A 21 -2.04 -1.72 11.77
CA VAL A 21 -2.18 -0.68 10.73
C VAL A 21 -1.44 0.59 11.13
N LEU A 22 -1.54 1.02 12.39
CA LEU A 22 -0.76 2.15 12.92
C LEU A 22 0.75 1.87 12.83
N SER A 23 1.16 0.68 13.27
CA SER A 23 2.56 0.25 13.19
C SER A 23 3.06 0.20 11.75
N LEU A 24 2.20 -0.19 10.80
CA LEU A 24 2.51 -0.20 9.38
C LEU A 24 2.68 1.22 8.84
N ALA A 25 1.85 2.18 9.27
CA ALA A 25 2.01 3.59 8.91
C ALA A 25 3.36 4.15 9.38
N LEU A 26 3.73 3.89 10.64
CA LEU A 26 5.05 4.26 11.17
C LEU A 26 6.21 3.60 10.41
N TYR A 27 6.06 2.31 10.08
CA TYR A 27 7.06 1.58 9.32
C TYR A 27 7.26 2.13 7.90
N LYS A 28 6.16 2.56 7.24
CA LYS A 28 6.20 3.19 5.92
C LYS A 28 6.92 4.53 5.92
N GLN A 29 6.80 5.31 7.00
CA GLN A 29 7.48 6.61 7.12
C GLN A 29 9.00 6.46 7.30
N GLY A 30 9.44 5.42 8.00
CA GLY A 30 10.87 5.18 8.19
C GLY A 30 11.18 3.80 8.79
N PRO A 31 11.67 2.82 8.00
CA PRO A 31 11.94 1.48 8.50
C PRO A 31 13.09 1.44 9.52
N ARG A 32 14.09 2.33 9.38
CA ARG A 32 15.20 2.46 10.35
C ARG A 32 14.72 3.04 11.67
N ALA A 33 13.94 4.13 11.62
CA ALA A 33 13.33 4.74 12.79
C ALA A 33 12.40 3.75 13.51
N TYR A 34 11.60 2.98 12.78
CA TYR A 34 10.75 1.95 13.35
C TYR A 34 11.53 0.86 14.11
N ARG A 35 12.65 0.38 13.56
CA ARG A 35 13.52 -0.60 14.24
C ARG A 35 14.12 -0.05 15.52
N TRP A 36 14.46 1.24 15.54
CA TRP A 36 14.94 1.91 16.74
C TRP A 36 13.81 2.09 17.77
N LEU A 37 12.65 2.61 17.36
CA LEU A 37 11.47 2.79 18.21
C LEU A 37 11.01 1.47 18.84
N ARG A 38 11.13 0.34 18.12
CA ARG A 38 10.79 -0.99 18.64
C ARG A 38 11.63 -1.41 19.86
N LYS A 39 12.83 -0.85 20.05
CA LYS A 39 13.65 -1.12 21.24
C LYS A 39 13.07 -0.46 22.49
N ILE A 40 12.35 0.65 22.32
CA ILE A 40 11.80 1.47 23.39
C ILE A 40 10.31 1.13 23.61
N PHE A 41 9.57 0.93 22.51
CA PHE A 41 8.13 0.70 22.51
C PHE A 41 7.75 -0.73 22.15
N ILE A 42 6.60 -1.17 22.66
CA ILE A 42 6.01 -2.48 22.34
C ILE A 42 5.38 -2.41 20.94
N LEU A 43 6.15 -2.79 19.92
CA LEU A 43 5.73 -2.77 18.52
C LEU A 43 5.78 -4.17 17.86
N PRO A 44 4.90 -4.44 16.88
CA PRO A 44 4.98 -5.63 16.04
C PRO A 44 6.37 -5.86 15.44
N SER A 45 6.67 -7.11 15.07
CA SER A 45 7.90 -7.37 14.32
C SER A 45 7.78 -6.82 12.89
N PRO A 46 8.87 -6.32 12.29
CA PRO A 46 8.88 -5.93 10.88
C PRO A 46 8.45 -7.08 9.95
N LEU A 47 8.75 -8.32 10.32
CA LEU A 47 8.30 -9.51 9.60
C LEU A 47 6.78 -9.63 9.59
N THR A 48 6.11 -9.34 10.72
CA THR A 48 4.64 -9.32 10.79
C THR A 48 4.07 -8.28 9.84
N LEU A 49 4.67 -7.09 9.78
CA LEU A 49 4.24 -6.03 8.87
C LEU A 49 4.45 -6.40 7.41
N SER A 50 5.62 -6.97 7.07
CA SER A 50 5.92 -7.47 5.73
C SER A 50 4.92 -8.56 5.29
N ARG A 51 4.58 -9.49 6.18
CA ARG A 51 3.55 -10.50 5.92
C ARG A 51 2.18 -9.86 5.63
N MET A 52 1.79 -8.84 6.40
CA MET A 52 0.53 -8.13 6.14
C MET A 52 0.52 -7.42 4.78
N ILE A 53 1.63 -6.79 4.38
CA ILE A 53 1.75 -6.18 3.05
C ILE A 53 1.63 -7.26 1.97
N SER A 54 2.27 -8.42 2.16
CA SER A 54 2.23 -9.51 1.18
C SER A 54 0.84 -10.13 0.98
N THR A 55 -0.08 -9.94 1.94
CA THR A 55 -1.49 -10.34 1.81
C THR A 55 -2.23 -9.46 0.79
N ALA A 56 -1.83 -8.20 0.62
CA ALA A 56 -2.33 -7.35 -0.45
C ALA A 56 -1.70 -7.81 -1.77
N SER A 57 -2.29 -8.85 -2.39
CA SER A 57 -1.85 -9.34 -3.68
C SER A 57 -2.11 -8.28 -4.76
N LEU A 58 -1.05 -7.57 -5.15
CA LEU A 58 -1.04 -6.75 -6.36
C LEU A 58 -0.57 -7.63 -7.52
N LYS A 59 -1.31 -7.62 -8.61
CA LYS A 59 -1.00 -8.29 -9.88
C LYS A 59 -1.02 -7.23 -10.99
N ALA A 60 -0.46 -7.57 -12.15
CA ALA A 60 -0.62 -6.73 -13.33
C ALA A 60 -2.10 -6.57 -13.69
N GLY A 61 -2.43 -5.48 -14.37
CA GLY A 61 -3.80 -5.12 -14.72
C GLY A 61 -4.57 -4.39 -13.63
N LEU A 62 -5.89 -4.35 -13.79
CA LEU A 62 -6.79 -3.57 -12.94
C LEU A 62 -7.20 -4.38 -11.69
N ASN A 63 -7.00 -3.80 -10.51
CA ASN A 63 -7.37 -4.44 -9.25
C ASN A 63 -8.77 -4.00 -8.79
N GLU A 64 -9.75 -4.89 -8.90
CA GLU A 64 -11.14 -4.63 -8.50
C GLU A 64 -11.29 -4.15 -7.06
N ASN A 65 -10.43 -4.60 -6.13
CA ASN A 65 -10.49 -4.15 -4.75
C ASN A 65 -10.18 -2.65 -4.64
N ILE A 66 -9.23 -2.15 -5.45
CA ILE A 66 -8.90 -0.73 -5.49
C ILE A 66 -10.07 0.05 -6.08
N PHE A 67 -10.68 -0.44 -7.16
CA PHE A 67 -11.85 0.20 -7.77
C PHE A 67 -13.07 0.22 -6.83
N ARG A 68 -13.30 -0.85 -6.07
CA ARG A 68 -14.37 -0.91 -5.06
C ARG A 68 -14.17 0.14 -3.96
N GLU A 69 -12.94 0.26 -3.45
CA GLU A 69 -12.60 1.29 -2.46
C GLU A 69 -12.73 2.70 -3.03
N LEU A 70 -12.31 2.90 -4.28
CA LEU A 70 -12.48 4.18 -5.00
C LEU A 70 -13.97 4.53 -5.16
N GLN A 71 -14.81 3.57 -5.55
CA GLN A 71 -16.25 3.75 -5.69
C GLN A 71 -16.90 4.14 -4.37
N GLN A 72 -16.57 3.45 -3.27
CA GLN A 72 -17.09 3.78 -1.93
C GLN A 72 -16.68 5.19 -1.48
N ARG A 73 -15.45 5.62 -1.80
CA ARG A 73 -15.00 6.98 -1.53
C ARG A 73 -15.73 7.99 -2.40
N ALA A 74 -15.86 7.72 -3.70
CA ALA A 74 -16.54 8.58 -4.65
C ALA A 74 -18.04 8.76 -4.33
N GLN A 75 -18.70 7.75 -3.77
CA GLN A 75 -20.10 7.87 -3.30
C GLN A 75 -20.25 8.90 -2.18
N LYS A 76 -19.26 9.04 -1.30
CA LYS A 76 -19.26 10.00 -0.19
C LYS A 76 -18.86 11.42 -0.62
N MET A 77 -18.37 11.61 -1.84
CA MET A 77 -17.91 12.90 -2.36
C MET A 77 -19.06 13.71 -2.96
N LYS A 78 -19.00 15.04 -2.77
CA LYS A 78 -19.89 15.98 -3.46
C LYS A 78 -19.63 15.95 -4.97
N PRO A 79 -20.62 16.23 -5.84
CA PRO A 79 -20.45 16.18 -7.29
C PRO A 79 -19.26 17.01 -7.80
N LYS A 80 -19.05 18.21 -7.23
CA LYS A 80 -17.89 19.07 -7.56
C LYS A 80 -16.52 18.44 -7.20
N GLN A 81 -16.48 17.53 -6.23
CA GLN A 81 -15.28 16.83 -5.78
C GLN A 81 -15.01 15.53 -6.56
N LYS A 82 -15.95 15.06 -7.37
CA LYS A 82 -15.78 13.86 -8.21
C LYS A 82 -14.98 14.13 -9.49
N LEU A 83 -14.73 15.40 -9.82
CA LEU A 83 -13.90 15.77 -10.96
C LEU A 83 -12.47 15.28 -10.73
N CYS A 84 -12.02 14.35 -11.57
CA CYS A 84 -10.71 13.74 -11.51
C CYS A 84 -10.03 13.73 -12.89
N MET A 85 -8.70 13.66 -12.87
CA MET A 85 -7.85 13.47 -14.04
C MET A 85 -7.24 12.08 -13.96
N LEU A 86 -7.22 11.38 -15.09
CA LEU A 86 -6.50 10.12 -15.25
C LEU A 86 -5.16 10.41 -15.92
N LEU A 87 -4.08 10.19 -15.19
CA LEU A 87 -2.72 10.29 -15.65
C LEU A 87 -2.22 8.89 -16.00
N PHE A 88 -1.50 8.75 -17.10
CA PHE A 88 -0.83 7.51 -17.48
C PHE A 88 0.61 7.83 -17.88
N ASP A 89 1.53 6.97 -17.49
CA ASP A 89 2.96 7.09 -17.80
C ASP A 89 3.61 5.71 -17.85
N GLU A 90 4.80 5.63 -18.44
CA GLU A 90 5.60 4.41 -18.52
C GLU A 90 6.86 4.51 -17.67
N ILE A 91 7.16 3.47 -16.91
CA ILE A 91 8.37 3.38 -16.10
C ILE A 91 9.27 2.29 -16.66
N ALA A 92 10.53 2.65 -16.95
CA ALA A 92 11.55 1.69 -17.33
C ALA A 92 11.86 0.74 -16.17
N LEU A 93 11.78 -0.56 -16.43
CA LEU A 93 12.13 -1.63 -15.52
C LEU A 93 13.53 -2.16 -15.84
N THR A 94 14.20 -2.70 -14.83
CA THR A 94 15.40 -3.51 -15.06
C THR A 94 14.96 -4.92 -15.47
N PRO A 95 15.34 -5.41 -16.67
CA PRO A 95 14.92 -6.72 -17.15
C PRO A 95 15.46 -7.82 -16.22
N HIS A 96 14.58 -8.55 -15.55
CA HIS A 96 14.97 -9.64 -14.64
C HIS A 96 13.85 -10.66 -14.44
N PHE A 97 14.22 -11.90 -14.14
CA PHE A 97 13.31 -12.97 -13.76
C PHE A 97 13.44 -13.29 -12.28
N ASP A 98 12.35 -13.12 -11.54
CA ASP A 98 12.24 -13.45 -10.14
C ASP A 98 11.33 -14.67 -9.94
N TYR A 99 11.83 -15.70 -9.28
CA TYR A 99 11.02 -16.87 -8.95
C TYR A 99 10.47 -16.78 -7.52
N ASN A 100 9.15 -16.64 -7.41
CA ASN A 100 8.48 -16.61 -6.12
C ASN A 100 8.10 -18.02 -5.66
N ARG A 101 8.99 -18.65 -4.88
CA ARG A 101 8.80 -20.00 -4.30
C ARG A 101 7.48 -20.21 -3.55
N ARG A 102 6.89 -19.16 -2.95
CA ARG A 102 5.65 -19.31 -2.16
C ARG A 102 4.41 -19.46 -3.04
N ARG A 103 4.44 -18.89 -4.25
CA ARG A 103 3.32 -18.91 -5.19
C ARG A 103 3.59 -19.82 -6.39
N ASP A 104 4.79 -20.36 -6.49
CA ASP A 104 5.28 -21.12 -7.64
C ASP A 104 5.07 -20.35 -8.95
N THR A 105 5.40 -19.05 -8.93
CA THR A 105 5.24 -18.15 -10.08
C THR A 105 6.55 -17.48 -10.43
N ILE A 106 6.84 -17.41 -11.72
CA ILE A 106 7.94 -16.62 -12.27
C ILE A 106 7.40 -15.22 -12.62
N THR A 107 8.01 -14.18 -12.06
CA THR A 107 7.75 -12.77 -12.39
C THR A 107 8.87 -12.26 -13.30
N GLY A 108 8.55 -11.36 -14.24
CA GLY A 108 9.52 -10.82 -15.20
C GLY A 108 9.08 -10.92 -16.67
N PHE A 109 7.98 -11.64 -16.93
CA PHE A 109 7.34 -11.66 -18.24
C PHE A 109 6.42 -10.45 -18.43
N VAL A 110 6.23 -10.04 -19.68
CA VAL A 110 5.21 -9.05 -20.06
C VAL A 110 3.83 -9.60 -19.70
N ASP A 111 3.14 -8.88 -18.81
CA ASP A 111 1.82 -9.24 -18.30
C ASP A 111 0.91 -8.02 -18.37
N ASN A 112 -0.22 -8.14 -19.08
CA ASN A 112 -1.24 -7.10 -19.17
C ASN A 112 -2.42 -7.31 -18.18
N GLY A 113 -2.35 -8.35 -17.34
CA GLY A 113 -3.38 -8.73 -16.37
C GLY A 113 -4.36 -9.79 -16.87
N GLU A 114 -4.41 -10.03 -18.18
CA GLU A 114 -5.25 -11.08 -18.79
C GLU A 114 -4.41 -12.18 -19.41
N THR A 115 -3.32 -11.79 -20.07
CA THR A 115 -2.43 -12.66 -20.84
C THR A 115 -0.98 -12.35 -20.49
N THR A 116 -0.20 -13.41 -20.35
CA THR A 116 1.25 -13.31 -20.21
C THR A 116 1.90 -13.67 -21.53
N GLN A 117 2.85 -12.85 -21.98
CA GLN A 117 3.63 -13.11 -23.18
C GLN A 117 5.03 -13.60 -22.79
N ASN A 118 5.60 -14.51 -23.58
CA ASN A 118 6.98 -14.98 -23.43
C ASN A 118 7.99 -13.93 -23.91
N LYS A 119 7.90 -12.71 -23.38
CA LYS A 119 8.81 -11.59 -23.58
C LYS A 119 9.20 -11.01 -22.23
N ILE A 120 10.41 -10.50 -22.11
CA ILE A 120 10.90 -9.88 -20.87
C ILE A 120 10.23 -8.51 -20.71
N ALA A 121 9.79 -8.20 -19.48
CA ALA A 121 9.16 -6.93 -19.16
C ALA A 121 10.22 -5.86 -18.84
N ASP A 122 10.37 -4.91 -19.76
CA ASP A 122 11.34 -3.80 -19.64
C ASP A 122 10.64 -2.46 -19.34
N LEU A 123 9.31 -2.44 -19.43
CA LEU A 123 8.47 -1.27 -19.21
C LEU A 123 7.24 -1.66 -18.37
N ALA A 124 6.83 -0.75 -17.49
CA ALA A 124 5.58 -0.84 -16.74
C ALA A 124 4.68 0.36 -17.05
N LEU A 125 3.46 0.10 -17.52
CA LEU A 125 2.44 1.13 -17.67
C LEU A 125 1.77 1.40 -16.32
N VAL A 126 1.77 2.67 -15.89
CA VAL A 126 1.24 3.11 -14.62
C VAL A 126 0.09 4.09 -14.84
N PHE A 127 -1.03 3.83 -14.17
CA PHE A 127 -2.18 4.74 -14.14
C PHE A 127 -2.31 5.38 -12.76
N MET A 128 -2.54 6.69 -12.74
CA MET A 128 -2.76 7.45 -11.52
C MET A 128 -4.02 8.32 -11.64
N ILE A 129 -4.89 8.23 -10.64
CA ILE A 129 -6.11 9.05 -10.57
C ILE A 129 -5.85 10.24 -9.64
N TYR A 130 -6.10 11.45 -10.13
CA TYR A 130 -5.93 12.70 -9.40
C TYR A 130 -7.24 13.46 -9.25
N PHE A 131 -7.69 13.75 -8.01
CA PHE A 131 -8.93 14.50 -7.77
C PHE A 131 -8.65 16.01 -7.67
N LEU A 132 -9.24 16.80 -8.57
CA LEU A 132 -8.97 18.23 -8.71
C LEU A 132 -9.47 19.07 -7.53
N CYS A 133 -10.70 18.83 -7.08
CA CYS A 133 -11.35 19.70 -6.10
C CYS A 133 -11.12 19.25 -4.65
N TRP A 134 -10.54 18.07 -4.41
CA TRP A 134 -10.29 17.57 -3.06
C TRP A 134 -9.22 18.42 -2.34
N GLN A 135 -8.15 18.77 -3.08
CA GLN A 135 -7.05 19.61 -2.62
C GLN A 135 -7.48 21.05 -2.28
N TYR A 136 -8.50 21.57 -2.96
CA TYR A 136 -9.03 22.92 -2.73
C TYR A 136 -9.72 23.04 -1.36
N THR A 137 -10.39 21.97 -0.91
CA THR A 137 -11.01 21.94 0.42
C THR A 137 -9.99 21.82 1.55
N GLU A 138 -8.94 21.03 1.39
CA GLU A 138 -7.89 20.84 2.42
C GLU A 138 -7.03 22.09 2.59
N ASN A 139 -6.65 22.75 1.49
CA ASN A 139 -5.91 24.02 1.50
C ASN A 139 -6.72 25.22 2.01
N ARG A 140 -8.06 25.16 1.98
CA ARG A 140 -8.91 26.19 2.60
C ARG A 140 -8.95 26.05 4.12
N ILE A 141 -8.99 24.81 4.62
CA ILE A 141 -9.05 24.53 6.07
C ILE A 141 -7.71 24.87 6.75
N SER A 142 -6.58 24.66 6.06
CA SER A 142 -5.25 25.02 6.59
C SER A 142 -4.92 26.52 6.55
N ARG A 143 -5.67 27.32 5.77
CA ARG A 143 -5.51 28.79 5.69
C ARG A 143 -6.47 29.58 6.58
N THR A 144 -7.37 28.91 7.30
CA THR A 144 -8.33 29.53 8.22
C THR A 144 -7.97 29.32 9.70
N ASN A 145 -6.67 29.42 10.04
CA ASN A 145 -6.17 29.57 11.41
C ASN A 145 -5.17 30.73 11.44
#